data_AF-A0A7S1QM76-F1
#
_entry.id   AF-A0A7S1QM76-F1
#
_cell.length_a   1.000
_cell.length_b   1.000
_cell.length_c   1.000
_cell.angle_alpha   90.00
_cell.angle_beta   90.00
_cell.angle_gamma   90.00
#
_symmetry.space_group_name_H-M   'P 1'
#
loop_
_entity.id
_entity.type
_entity.pdbx_description
1 polymer ?
#
loop_
_entity_poly.entity_id
_entity_poly.type
_entity_poly.pdbx_seq_one_letter_code
_entity_poly.pdbx_strand_id
1 'polypeptide(L)'
;RIDNDFGQISPEDLSELQMTIGRGDGVAEQAQAVASGIQVALDKRMTAAKDAIEDLISSSHGDVNIGIRKCMKKQESPLPMLIVLQLNIEQAKTDGDEEKLRVLMHINTVINEELEKKVSRVRGLLNKLLRMEDASIRENLLRHHLTPVEVAAPPDEDFDTPPLAAALVPPSRLANGISQLVGDVDRQLRAAVGEADDRFEVLDRVRLIAKEARLIIGEVYGEAEMNAFGADLTPAFTALMAHKAKQEEPAPAGQPTAQTQVADLPPTQPLPPQTPAQA
;
A
#
# COMPACT_ATOMS: atom_id res chain seq x y z
N ARG A 1 -27.14 -9.37 -3.49
CA ARG A 1 -25.93 -10.21 -3.28
C ARG A 1 -24.83 -9.82 -4.28
N ILE A 2 -25.16 -9.71 -5.56
CA ILE A 2 -24.26 -9.21 -6.61
C ILE A 2 -23.74 -7.77 -6.34
N ASP A 3 -24.55 -6.89 -5.73
CA ASP A 3 -24.13 -5.51 -5.41
C ASP A 3 -22.97 -5.39 -4.40
N ASN A 4 -22.84 -6.34 -3.47
CA ASN A 4 -21.75 -6.32 -2.48
C ASN A 4 -20.40 -6.67 -3.12
N ASP A 5 -20.41 -7.55 -4.13
CA ASP A 5 -19.19 -7.96 -4.83
C ASP A 5 -18.70 -6.83 -5.76
N PHE A 6 -19.62 -6.04 -6.32
CA PHE A 6 -19.32 -4.80 -7.06
C PHE A 6 -18.74 -3.68 -6.18
N GLY A 7 -18.79 -3.80 -4.84
CA GLY A 7 -18.15 -2.88 -3.88
C GLY A 7 -16.64 -2.94 -3.85
N GLN A 8 -16.07 -4.05 -4.32
CA GLN A 8 -14.63 -4.29 -4.26
C GLN A 8 -13.93 -4.14 -5.62
N ILE A 9 -14.70 -3.90 -6.68
CA ILE A 9 -14.14 -3.71 -8.02
C ILE A 9 -13.44 -2.37 -8.08
N SER A 10 -12.13 -2.43 -8.29
CA SER A 10 -11.25 -1.28 -8.44
C SER A 10 -11.42 -0.63 -9.82
N PRO A 11 -11.04 0.65 -9.97
CA PRO A 11 -10.94 1.30 -11.28
C PRO A 11 -10.00 0.54 -12.25
N GLU A 12 -9.03 -0.20 -11.72
CA GLU A 12 -8.14 -1.04 -12.50
C GLU A 12 -8.85 -2.28 -13.07
N ASP A 13 -9.68 -2.96 -12.27
CA ASP A 13 -10.48 -4.12 -12.72
C ASP A 13 -11.42 -3.72 -13.87
N LEU A 14 -11.93 -2.48 -13.83
CA LEU A 14 -12.73 -1.88 -14.90
C LEU A 14 -11.92 -1.62 -16.18
N SER A 15 -10.67 -1.18 -16.03
CA SER A 15 -9.77 -0.95 -17.16
C SER A 15 -9.36 -2.27 -17.83
N GLU A 16 -9.14 -3.32 -17.04
CA GLU A 16 -8.84 -4.67 -17.52
C GLU A 16 -10.05 -5.30 -18.24
N LEU A 17 -11.26 -5.10 -17.72
CA LEU A 17 -12.52 -5.45 -18.40
C LEU A 17 -12.67 -4.71 -19.73
N GLN A 18 -12.41 -3.40 -19.77
CA GLN A 18 -12.48 -2.61 -21.00
C GLN A 18 -11.45 -3.04 -22.05
N MET A 19 -10.21 -3.37 -21.64
CA MET A 19 -9.21 -3.92 -22.55
C MET A 19 -9.61 -5.31 -23.08
N THR A 20 -10.27 -6.13 -22.26
CA THR A 20 -10.77 -7.44 -22.68
C THR A 20 -11.92 -7.32 -23.68
N ILE A 21 -12.83 -6.36 -23.48
CA ILE A 21 -13.90 -6.02 -24.44
C ILE A 21 -13.31 -5.57 -25.78
N GLY A 22 -12.23 -4.77 -25.77
CA GLY A 22 -11.57 -4.27 -26.97
C GLY A 22 -10.88 -5.35 -27.81
N ARG A 23 -10.57 -6.52 -27.24
CA ARG A 23 -9.87 -7.62 -27.94
C ARG A 23 -10.79 -8.53 -28.76
N GLY A 24 -12.11 -8.43 -28.60
CA GLY A 24 -13.07 -9.10 -29.48
C GLY A 24 -13.15 -10.63 -29.33
N ASP A 25 -12.62 -11.21 -28.24
CA ASP A 25 -12.96 -12.59 -27.88
C ASP A 25 -14.46 -12.64 -27.54
N GLY A 26 -15.16 -13.70 -27.96
CA GLY A 26 -16.63 -13.87 -27.96
C GLY A 26 -17.37 -13.76 -26.62
N VAL A 27 -16.75 -13.16 -25.60
CA VAL A 27 -17.29 -12.75 -24.30
C VAL A 27 -17.72 -11.27 -24.28
N ALA A 28 -17.56 -10.54 -25.40
CA ALA A 28 -17.81 -9.10 -25.50
C ALA A 28 -19.19 -8.65 -25.00
N GLU A 29 -20.25 -9.41 -25.29
CA GLU A 29 -21.62 -9.06 -24.88
C GLU A 29 -21.83 -9.19 -23.37
N GLN A 30 -21.26 -10.23 -22.74
CA GLN A 30 -21.31 -10.43 -21.29
C GLN A 30 -20.43 -9.41 -20.57
N ALA A 31 -19.24 -9.12 -21.10
CA ALA A 31 -18.34 -8.12 -20.54
C ALA A 31 -18.92 -6.70 -20.67
N GLN A 32 -19.64 -6.39 -21.76
CA GLN A 32 -20.35 -5.12 -21.93
C GLN A 32 -21.55 -5.00 -20.97
N ALA A 33 -22.28 -6.09 -20.71
CA ALA A 33 -23.34 -6.12 -19.70
C ALA A 33 -22.78 -5.89 -18.28
N VAL A 34 -21.62 -6.49 -17.96
CA VAL A 34 -20.91 -6.26 -16.69
C VAL A 34 -20.44 -4.80 -16.59
N ALA A 35 -19.80 -4.26 -17.63
CA ALA A 35 -19.33 -2.87 -17.65
C ALA A 35 -20.49 -1.87 -17.47
N SER A 36 -21.63 -2.10 -18.13
CA SER A 36 -22.84 -1.30 -17.96
C SER A 36 -23.40 -1.41 -16.53
N GLY A 37 -23.44 -2.63 -15.97
CA GLY A 37 -23.86 -2.85 -14.58
C GLY A 37 -22.98 -2.10 -13.58
N ILE A 38 -21.66 -2.09 -13.80
CA ILE A 38 -20.72 -1.35 -12.94
C ILE A 38 -20.92 0.16 -13.08
N GLN A 39 -21.12 0.68 -14.29
CA GLN A 39 -21.39 2.10 -14.51
C GLN A 39 -22.65 2.55 -13.75
N VAL A 40 -23.74 1.77 -13.84
CA VAL A 40 -24.98 2.04 -13.10
C VAL A 40 -24.75 2.00 -11.58
N ALA A 41 -23.96 1.05 -11.09
CA ALA A 41 -23.62 0.96 -9.67
C ALA A 41 -22.78 2.17 -9.20
N LEU A 42 -21.81 2.62 -10.01
CA LEU A 42 -21.00 3.81 -9.75
C LEU A 42 -21.86 5.08 -9.73
N ASP A 43 -22.75 5.26 -10.71
CA ASP A 43 -23.64 6.42 -10.78
C ASP A 43 -24.60 6.46 -9.59
N LYS A 44 -25.12 5.30 -9.18
CA LYS A 44 -25.95 5.18 -7.98
C LYS A 44 -25.17 5.54 -6.71
N ARG A 45 -23.92 5.10 -6.59
CA ARG A 45 -23.04 5.44 -5.45
C ARG A 45 -22.68 6.92 -5.43
N MET A 46 -22.38 7.50 -6.59
CA MET A 46 -22.11 8.94 -6.74
C MET A 46 -23.32 9.79 -6.38
N THR A 47 -24.52 9.39 -6.81
CA THR A 47 -25.77 10.08 -6.45
C THR A 47 -26.01 9.99 -4.94
N ALA A 48 -25.91 8.80 -4.35
CA ALA A 48 -26.05 8.64 -2.90
C ALA A 48 -24.99 9.42 -2.10
N ALA A 49 -23.78 9.58 -2.65
CA ALA A 49 -22.73 10.41 -2.05
C ALA A 49 -23.05 11.90 -2.14
N LYS A 50 -23.61 12.37 -3.27
CA LYS A 50 -24.12 13.75 -3.42
C LYS A 50 -25.21 14.05 -2.40
N ASP A 51 -26.23 13.20 -2.32
CA ASP A 51 -27.33 13.36 -1.37
C ASP A 51 -26.79 13.39 0.07
N ALA A 52 -25.85 12.51 0.42
CA ALA A 52 -25.26 12.48 1.75
C ALA A 52 -24.45 13.76 2.09
N ILE A 53 -23.71 14.31 1.12
CA ILE A 53 -22.96 15.56 1.31
C ILE A 53 -23.92 16.76 1.40
N GLU A 54 -24.97 16.79 0.60
CA GLU A 54 -26.01 17.83 0.66
C GLU A 54 -26.77 17.80 1.98
N ASP A 55 -27.11 16.60 2.48
CA ASP A 55 -27.68 16.40 3.81
C ASP A 55 -26.73 16.91 4.90
N LEU A 56 -25.42 16.65 4.79
CA LEU A 56 -24.40 17.11 5.75
C LEU A 56 -24.21 18.63 5.74
N ILE A 57 -24.32 19.27 4.58
CA ILE A 57 -24.24 20.74 4.46
C ILE A 57 -25.52 21.38 5.00
N SER A 58 -26.68 20.79 4.70
CA SER A 58 -28.00 21.32 5.07
C SER A 58 -28.37 21.07 6.54
N SER A 59 -27.67 20.15 7.21
CA SER A 59 -27.87 19.88 8.64
C SER A 59 -27.22 20.94 9.52
N SER A 60 -27.81 22.13 9.53
CA SER A 60 -27.39 23.30 10.32
C SER A 60 -27.63 23.19 11.84
N HIS A 61 -28.26 22.11 12.32
CA HIS A 61 -28.70 21.97 13.72
C HIS A 61 -28.23 20.69 14.44
N GLY A 62 -27.42 19.85 13.82
CA GLY A 62 -26.89 18.62 14.41
C GLY A 62 -25.37 18.62 14.55
N ASP A 63 -24.83 17.71 15.37
CA ASP A 63 -23.38 17.45 15.38
C ASP A 63 -22.99 16.79 14.05
N VAL A 64 -22.42 17.61 13.15
CA VAL A 64 -21.95 17.22 11.82
C VAL A 64 -21.04 15.98 11.91
N ASN A 65 -20.28 15.82 13.00
CA ASN A 65 -19.41 14.66 13.20
C ASN A 65 -20.20 13.34 13.35
N ILE A 66 -21.37 13.37 13.98
CA ILE A 66 -22.25 12.19 14.09
C ILE A 66 -22.84 11.86 12.72
N GLY A 67 -23.24 12.88 11.95
CA GLY A 67 -23.70 12.73 10.57
C GLY A 67 -22.65 12.06 9.69
N ILE A 68 -21.41 12.55 9.74
CA ILE A 68 -20.27 12.01 8.99
C ILE A 68 -20.02 10.54 9.38
N ARG A 69 -19.95 10.23 10.67
CA ARG A 69 -19.77 8.85 11.14
C ARG A 69 -20.88 7.91 10.67
N LYS A 70 -22.13 8.38 10.65
CA LYS A 70 -23.27 7.59 10.17
C LYS A 70 -23.20 7.36 8.66
N CYS A 71 -22.85 8.38 7.88
CA CYS A 71 -22.64 8.26 6.43
C CYS A 71 -21.49 7.28 6.12
N MET A 72 -20.38 7.42 6.83
CA MET A 72 -19.22 6.55 6.72
C MET A 72 -19.49 5.09 7.10
N LYS A 73 -20.46 4.81 7.97
CA LYS A 73 -20.87 3.43 8.30
C LYS A 73 -21.81 2.83 7.26
N LYS A 74 -22.62 3.66 6.59
CA LYS A 74 -23.58 3.23 5.57
C LYS A 74 -22.93 2.99 4.21
N GLN A 75 -21.85 3.70 3.90
CA GLN A 75 -21.17 3.56 2.62
C GLN A 75 -20.15 2.41 2.65
N GLU A 76 -20.17 1.59 1.60
CA GLU A 76 -19.20 0.50 1.39
C GLU A 76 -17.80 1.03 1.04
N SER A 77 -17.74 2.15 0.30
CA SER A 77 -16.49 2.77 -0.13
C SER A 77 -16.53 4.28 0.13
N PRO A 78 -15.46 4.86 0.71
CA PRO A 78 -15.38 6.31 0.92
C PRO A 78 -15.06 7.10 -0.34
N LEU A 79 -14.57 6.44 -1.41
CA LEU A 79 -14.06 7.11 -2.60
C LEU A 79 -15.11 8.01 -3.28
N PRO A 80 -16.35 7.56 -3.56
CA PRO A 80 -17.35 8.44 -4.17
C PRO A 80 -17.65 9.68 -3.34
N MET A 81 -17.67 9.55 -2.01
CA MET A 81 -17.89 10.68 -1.09
C MET A 81 -16.75 11.68 -1.14
N LEU A 82 -15.50 11.21 -1.15
CA LEU A 82 -14.32 12.09 -1.25
C LEU A 82 -14.29 12.84 -2.58
N ILE A 83 -14.61 12.18 -3.70
CA ILE A 83 -14.65 12.81 -5.03
C ILE A 83 -15.72 13.91 -5.06
N VAL A 84 -16.95 13.59 -4.64
CA VAL A 84 -18.04 14.57 -4.59
C VAL A 84 -17.70 15.75 -3.69
N LEU A 85 -17.06 15.48 -2.54
CA LEU A 85 -16.64 16.52 -1.62
C LEU A 85 -15.58 17.45 -2.23
N GLN A 86 -14.57 16.90 -2.91
CA GLN A 86 -13.54 17.68 -3.61
C GLN A 86 -14.14 18.55 -4.72
N LEU A 87 -15.04 18.01 -5.54
CA LEU A 87 -15.74 18.77 -6.58
C LEU A 87 -16.55 19.94 -5.98
N ASN A 88 -17.23 19.70 -4.85
CA ASN A 88 -17.96 20.77 -4.16
C ASN A 88 -17.04 21.84 -3.57
N ILE A 89 -15.86 21.46 -3.06
CA ILE A 89 -14.84 22.40 -2.56
C ILE A 89 -14.33 23.29 -3.70
N GLU A 90 -14.01 22.70 -4.85
CA GLU A 90 -13.58 23.44 -6.04
C GLU A 90 -14.65 24.38 -6.57
N GLN A 91 -15.91 23.93 -6.59
CA GLN A 91 -17.04 24.75 -6.99
C GLN A 91 -17.26 25.92 -6.03
N ALA A 92 -17.28 25.69 -4.71
CA ALA A 92 -17.43 26.75 -3.72
C ALA A 92 -16.29 27.78 -3.79
N LYS A 93 -15.07 27.34 -4.07
CA LYS A 93 -13.91 28.21 -4.30
C LYS A 93 -14.07 29.07 -5.56
N THR A 94 -14.65 28.51 -6.62
CA THR A 94 -14.90 29.22 -7.88
C THR A 94 -16.04 30.23 -7.74
N ASP A 95 -17.08 29.88 -6.99
CA ASP A 95 -18.26 30.72 -6.76
C ASP A 95 -18.01 31.81 -5.70
N GLY A 96 -16.90 31.73 -4.95
CA GLY A 96 -16.56 32.67 -3.89
C GLY A 96 -17.40 32.53 -2.62
N ASP A 97 -18.05 31.38 -2.42
CA ASP A 97 -18.87 31.09 -1.24
C ASP A 97 -17.98 30.60 -0.08
N GLU A 98 -17.49 31.57 0.71
CA GLU A 98 -16.59 31.31 1.84
C GLU A 98 -17.23 30.46 2.95
N GLU A 99 -18.53 30.59 3.17
CA GLU A 99 -19.25 29.86 4.22
C GLU A 99 -19.36 28.38 3.84
N LYS A 100 -19.82 28.10 2.62
CA LYS A 100 -19.87 26.74 2.08
C LYS A 100 -18.49 26.10 2.00
N LEU A 101 -17.48 26.85 1.57
CA LEU A 101 -16.10 26.37 1.53
C LEU A 101 -15.59 25.95 2.92
N ARG A 102 -15.85 26.76 3.96
CA ARG A 102 -15.47 26.47 5.34
C ARG A 102 -16.13 25.18 5.85
N VAL A 103 -17.43 25.02 5.60
CA VAL A 103 -18.18 23.81 6.00
C VAL A 103 -17.64 22.57 5.29
N LEU A 104 -17.42 22.64 3.97
CA LEU A 104 -16.89 21.53 3.18
C LEU A 104 -15.47 21.13 3.61
N MET A 105 -14.61 22.11 3.90
CA MET A 105 -13.26 21.85 4.44
C MET A 105 -13.31 21.17 5.81
N HIS A 106 -14.24 21.57 6.68
CA HIS A 106 -14.44 20.92 7.97
C HIS A 106 -14.89 19.47 7.79
N ILE A 107 -15.90 19.22 6.93
CA ILE A 107 -16.37 17.87 6.58
C ILE A 107 -15.21 17.01 6.04
N ASN A 108 -14.38 17.57 5.15
CA ASN A 108 -13.23 16.87 4.59
C ASN A 108 -12.21 16.48 5.67
N THR A 109 -11.92 17.38 6.60
CA THR A 109 -11.00 17.10 7.71
C THR A 109 -11.52 15.96 8.58
N VAL A 110 -12.78 16.02 8.99
CA VAL A 110 -13.40 15.00 9.85
C VAL A 110 -13.53 13.65 9.15
N ILE A 111 -13.86 13.62 7.85
CA ILE A 111 -13.87 12.38 7.06
C ILE A 111 -12.47 11.77 7.04
N ASN A 112 -11.42 12.57 6.81
CA ASN A 112 -10.05 12.06 6.82
C ASN A 112 -9.65 11.51 8.20
N GLU A 113 -10.01 12.18 9.29
CA GLU A 113 -9.78 11.66 10.65
C GLU A 113 -10.52 10.33 10.91
N GLU A 114 -11.78 10.22 10.49
CA GLU A 114 -12.54 8.98 10.63
C GLU A 114 -12.00 7.87 9.71
N LEU A 115 -11.47 8.22 8.54
CA LEU A 115 -10.76 7.28 7.68
C LEU A 115 -9.47 6.78 8.34
N GLU A 116 -8.68 7.66 8.95
CA GLU A 116 -7.48 7.27 9.69
C GLU A 116 -7.79 6.35 10.87
N LYS A 117 -8.92 6.56 11.57
CA LYS A 117 -9.41 5.64 12.62
C LYS A 117 -9.81 4.28 12.07
N LYS A 118 -10.30 4.23 10.82
CA LYS A 118 -10.66 2.99 10.13
C LYS A 118 -9.45 2.27 9.53
N VAL A 119 -8.34 2.98 9.26
CA VAL A 119 -7.09 2.33 8.84
C VAL A 119 -6.67 1.38 9.95
N SER A 120 -6.60 0.09 9.62
CA SER A 120 -6.21 -0.93 10.59
C SER A 120 -4.86 -0.54 11.19
N ARG A 121 -4.68 -0.76 12.50
CA ARG A 121 -3.40 -0.49 13.17
C ARG A 121 -2.22 -1.14 12.44
N VAL A 122 -2.48 -2.29 11.81
CA VAL A 122 -1.54 -3.00 10.95
C VAL A 122 -1.15 -2.17 9.72
N ARG A 123 -2.12 -1.66 8.94
CA ARG A 123 -1.84 -0.88 7.74
C ARG A 123 -1.19 0.46 8.06
N GLY A 124 -1.59 1.08 9.18
CA GLY A 124 -0.90 2.27 9.71
C GLY A 124 0.55 2.00 10.08
N LEU A 125 0.84 0.88 10.75
CA LEU A 125 2.20 0.44 11.07
C LEU A 125 3.02 0.18 9.80
N LEU A 126 2.49 -0.58 8.84
CA LEU A 126 3.18 -0.90 7.58
C LEU A 126 3.50 0.36 6.76
N ASN A 127 2.55 1.31 6.66
CA ASN A 127 2.78 2.58 5.99
C ASN A 127 3.89 3.41 6.65
N LYS A 128 3.98 3.38 7.99
CA LYS A 128 5.07 4.04 8.72
C LYS A 128 6.41 3.36 8.45
N LEU A 129 6.47 2.03 8.55
CA LEU A 129 7.68 1.25 8.33
C LEU A 129 8.23 1.42 6.90
N LEU A 130 7.35 1.47 5.90
CA LEU A 130 7.73 1.69 4.50
C LEU A 130 8.29 3.08 4.22
N ARG A 131 8.00 4.08 5.05
CA ARG A 131 8.55 5.44 4.90
C ARG A 131 9.85 5.63 5.68
N MET A 132 10.19 4.71 6.58
CA MET A 132 11.40 4.79 7.41
C MET A 132 12.57 4.12 6.70
N GLU A 133 13.68 4.84 6.61
CA GLU A 133 14.94 4.32 6.04
C GLU A 133 15.83 3.68 7.11
N ASP A 134 15.84 4.25 8.31
CA ASP A 134 16.63 3.77 9.44
C ASP A 134 16.07 2.46 10.02
N ALA A 135 16.88 1.40 9.97
CA ALA A 135 16.54 0.08 10.49
C ALA A 135 16.34 0.07 12.02
N SER A 136 17.11 0.86 12.77
CA SER A 136 17.02 0.91 14.23
C SER A 136 15.68 1.49 14.69
N ILE A 137 15.18 2.50 13.98
CA ILE A 137 13.88 3.11 14.26
C ILE A 137 12.75 2.14 13.91
N ARG A 138 12.85 1.43 12.77
CA ARG A 138 11.88 0.39 12.39
C ARG A 138 11.82 -0.73 13.42
N GLU A 139 12.97 -1.21 13.88
CA GLU A 139 13.06 -2.25 14.90
C GLU A 139 12.36 -1.82 16.20
N ASN A 140 12.67 -0.62 16.70
CA ASN A 140 12.03 -0.07 17.90
C ASN A 140 10.51 0.05 17.73
N LEU A 141 10.05 0.49 16.56
CA LEU A 141 8.62 0.61 16.26
C LEU A 141 7.94 -0.76 16.21
N LEU A 142 8.57 -1.75 15.58
CA LEU A 142 8.09 -3.12 15.51
C LEU A 142 8.02 -3.75 16.92
N ARG A 143 9.07 -3.61 17.73
CA ARG A 143 9.09 -4.08 19.13
C ARG A 143 7.95 -3.46 19.93
N HIS A 144 7.74 -2.15 19.83
CA HIS A 144 6.63 -1.49 20.51
C HIS A 144 5.26 -2.07 20.14
N HIS A 145 5.05 -2.48 18.89
CA HIS A 145 3.74 -2.98 18.43
C HIS A 145 3.55 -4.49 18.62
N LEU A 146 4.64 -5.25 18.58
CA LEU A 146 4.65 -6.71 18.66
C LEU A 146 4.84 -7.23 20.08
N THR A 147 5.45 -6.47 20.99
CA THR A 147 5.60 -6.91 22.38
C THR A 147 4.25 -6.84 23.10
N PRO A 148 3.79 -7.93 23.74
CA PRO A 148 2.61 -7.90 24.59
C PRO A 148 2.79 -6.89 25.74
N VAL A 149 1.79 -6.03 25.93
CA VAL A 149 1.73 -5.15 27.10
C VAL A 149 0.65 -5.67 28.03
N GLU A 150 0.94 -5.73 29.33
CA GLU A 150 -0.06 -6.08 30.34
C GLU A 150 -1.16 -5.03 30.34
N VAL A 151 -2.39 -5.49 30.13
CA VAL A 151 -3.57 -4.64 30.18
C VAL A 151 -4.23 -4.86 31.54
N ALA A 152 -4.54 -3.78 32.25
CA ALA A 152 -5.22 -3.87 33.54
C ALA A 152 -6.52 -4.66 33.40
N ALA A 153 -6.70 -5.67 34.26
CA ALA A 153 -7.94 -6.44 34.32
C ALA A 153 -9.13 -5.51 34.66
N PRO A 154 -10.33 -5.76 34.12
CA PRO A 154 -11.52 -5.02 34.52
C PRO A 154 -11.76 -5.14 36.04
N PRO A 155 -12.26 -4.09 36.70
CA PRO A 155 -12.35 -4.02 38.16
C PRO A 155 -13.33 -5.02 38.83
N ASP A 156 -14.05 -5.83 38.04
CA ASP A 156 -15.14 -6.70 38.51
C ASP A 156 -14.85 -8.22 38.38
N GLU A 157 -13.64 -8.63 37.99
CA GLU A 157 -13.23 -10.05 37.97
C GLU A 157 -12.26 -10.36 39.12
N ASP A 158 -12.44 -11.54 39.73
CA ASP A 158 -11.67 -12.02 40.89
C ASP A 158 -10.16 -11.79 40.74
N PHE A 159 -9.53 -11.36 41.84
CA PHE A 159 -8.09 -11.03 41.96
C PHE A 159 -7.12 -12.18 41.60
N ASP A 160 -7.62 -13.39 41.32
CA ASP A 160 -6.85 -14.57 40.92
C ASP A 160 -6.74 -14.75 39.39
N THR A 161 -7.29 -13.84 38.59
CA THR A 161 -7.18 -13.90 37.12
C THR A 161 -5.85 -13.30 36.67
N PRO A 162 -4.96 -14.07 35.98
CA PRO A 162 -3.68 -13.53 35.51
C PRO A 162 -3.90 -12.38 34.52
N PRO A 163 -3.01 -11.36 34.51
CA PRO A 163 -3.16 -10.20 33.64
C PRO A 163 -3.22 -10.60 32.18
N LEU A 164 -4.17 -10.02 31.45
CA LEU A 164 -4.28 -10.21 30.01
C LEU A 164 -3.15 -9.44 29.32
N ALA A 165 -2.21 -10.14 28.71
CA ALA A 165 -1.18 -9.54 27.88
C ALA A 165 -1.64 -9.50 26.42
N ALA A 166 -1.71 -8.32 25.82
CA ALA A 166 -2.10 -8.16 24.42
C ALA A 166 -1.10 -7.26 23.70
N ALA A 167 -0.58 -7.75 22.57
CA ALA A 167 0.18 -6.91 21.66
C ALA A 167 -0.77 -5.96 20.91
N LEU A 168 -0.28 -4.75 20.61
CA LEU A 168 -1.04 -3.79 19.79
C LEU A 168 -1.35 -4.34 18.41
N VAL A 169 -0.43 -5.15 17.86
CA VAL A 169 -0.57 -5.88 16.60
C VAL A 169 -0.08 -7.32 16.80
N PRO A 170 -0.97 -8.31 16.92
CA PRO A 170 -0.59 -9.71 16.97
C PRO A 170 0.16 -10.18 15.70
N PRO A 171 1.11 -11.13 15.80
CA PRO A 171 1.87 -11.65 14.65
C PRO A 171 1.01 -12.11 13.47
N SER A 172 -0.07 -12.85 13.74
CA SER A 172 -1.01 -13.32 12.70
C SER A 172 -1.73 -12.19 11.97
N ARG A 173 -2.08 -11.11 12.68
CA ARG A 173 -2.67 -9.91 12.05
C ARG A 173 -1.65 -9.16 11.20
N LEU A 174 -0.39 -9.09 11.66
CA LEU A 174 0.69 -8.49 10.88
C LEU A 174 0.95 -9.29 9.59
N ALA A 175 1.01 -10.63 9.68
CA ALA A 175 1.22 -11.50 8.53
C ALA A 175 0.13 -11.28 7.48
N ASN A 176 -1.13 -11.30 7.89
CA ASN A 176 -2.26 -11.04 6.99
C ASN A 176 -2.17 -9.64 6.34
N GLY A 177 -1.85 -8.60 7.13
CA GLY A 177 -1.71 -7.25 6.60
C GLY A 177 -0.57 -7.10 5.60
N ILE A 178 0.57 -7.78 5.81
CA ILE A 178 1.68 -7.82 4.85
C ILE A 178 1.25 -8.55 3.58
N SER A 179 0.60 -9.72 3.68
CA SER A 179 0.13 -10.47 2.51
C SER A 179 -0.88 -9.67 1.67
N GLN A 180 -1.80 -8.96 2.32
CA GLN A 180 -2.72 -8.05 1.62
C GLN A 180 -1.97 -6.91 0.95
N LEU A 181 -1.02 -6.28 1.64
CA LEU A 181 -0.24 -5.18 1.09
C LEU A 181 0.59 -5.61 -0.12
N VAL A 182 1.23 -6.78 -0.05
CA VAL A 182 1.96 -7.35 -1.18
C VAL A 182 1.03 -7.60 -2.37
N GLY A 183 -0.15 -8.19 -2.14
CA GLY A 183 -1.13 -8.42 -3.20
C GLY A 183 -1.67 -7.14 -3.84
N ASP A 184 -1.95 -6.11 -3.02
CA ASP A 184 -2.40 -4.79 -3.49
C ASP A 184 -1.30 -4.12 -4.35
N VAL A 185 -0.08 -4.05 -3.81
CA VAL A 185 1.07 -3.41 -4.47
C VAL A 185 1.46 -4.15 -5.75
N ASP A 186 1.51 -5.48 -5.72
CA ASP A 186 1.85 -6.29 -6.88
C ASP A 186 0.85 -6.08 -8.02
N ARG A 187 -0.45 -6.07 -7.71
CA ARG A 187 -1.51 -5.80 -8.67
C ARG A 187 -1.39 -4.39 -9.27
N GLN A 188 -1.22 -3.37 -8.41
CA GLN A 188 -1.14 -1.98 -8.83
C GLN A 188 0.09 -1.70 -9.70
N LEU A 189 1.27 -2.17 -9.26
CA LEU A 189 2.51 -1.95 -10.02
C LEU A 189 2.52 -2.76 -11.31
N ARG A 190 1.97 -3.98 -11.31
CA ARG A 190 1.84 -4.75 -12.55
C ARG A 190 0.95 -4.07 -13.58
N ALA A 191 -0.15 -3.43 -13.15
CA ALA A 191 -1.01 -2.67 -14.04
C ALA A 191 -0.34 -1.40 -14.58
N ALA A 192 0.48 -0.73 -13.77
CA ALA A 192 1.12 0.54 -14.14
C ALA A 192 2.41 0.39 -14.95
N VAL A 193 3.30 -0.54 -14.56
CA VAL A 193 4.66 -0.69 -15.12
C VAL A 193 4.96 -2.09 -15.65
N GLY A 194 4.03 -3.04 -15.54
CA GLY A 194 4.20 -4.40 -16.04
C GLY A 194 5.19 -5.24 -15.23
N GLU A 195 6.20 -5.80 -15.89
CA GLU A 195 7.24 -6.65 -15.32
C GLU A 195 8.58 -5.90 -15.13
N ALA A 196 8.53 -4.57 -14.94
CA ALA A 196 9.71 -3.75 -14.70
C ALA A 196 10.38 -4.04 -13.33
N ASP A 197 11.69 -3.84 -13.25
CA ASP A 197 12.48 -4.07 -12.01
C ASP A 197 11.97 -3.25 -10.82
N ASP A 198 11.53 -2.00 -11.06
CA ASP A 198 10.98 -1.09 -10.04
C ASP A 198 9.83 -1.73 -9.23
N ARG A 199 9.02 -2.60 -9.86
CA ARG A 199 7.96 -3.33 -9.16
C ARG A 199 8.54 -4.23 -8.08
N PHE A 200 9.61 -4.94 -8.40
CA PHE A 200 10.25 -5.89 -7.49
C PHE A 200 11.07 -5.19 -6.41
N GLU A 201 11.57 -3.97 -6.65
CA GLU A 201 12.23 -3.16 -5.61
C GLU A 201 11.28 -2.82 -4.46
N VAL A 202 10.04 -2.41 -4.77
CA VAL A 202 9.02 -2.11 -3.75
C VAL A 202 8.65 -3.37 -2.97
N LEU A 203 8.46 -4.49 -3.67
CA LEU A 203 8.16 -5.78 -3.02
C LEU A 203 9.31 -6.25 -2.13
N ASP A 204 10.56 -6.01 -2.51
CA ASP A 204 11.72 -6.35 -1.69
C ASP A 204 11.81 -5.47 -0.42
N ARG A 205 11.39 -4.20 -0.50
CA ARG A 205 11.27 -3.34 0.69
C ARG A 205 10.23 -3.88 1.68
N VAL A 206 9.08 -4.35 1.18
CA VAL A 206 8.06 -5.00 2.03
C VAL A 206 8.62 -6.29 2.63
N ARG A 207 9.39 -7.08 1.84
CA ARG A 207 10.05 -8.30 2.31
C ARG A 207 11.09 -8.03 3.40
N LEU A 208 11.84 -6.92 3.32
CA LEU A 208 12.81 -6.53 4.35
C LEU A 208 12.11 -6.31 5.70
N ILE A 209 11.01 -5.55 5.70
CA ILE A 209 10.20 -5.30 6.90
C ILE A 209 9.66 -6.62 7.47
N ALA A 210 9.22 -7.54 6.62
CA ALA A 210 8.76 -8.86 7.05
C ALA A 210 9.86 -9.67 7.74
N LYS A 211 11.12 -9.59 7.27
CA LYS A 211 12.27 -10.25 7.91
C LYS A 211 12.57 -9.65 9.28
N GLU A 212 12.58 -8.32 9.38
CA GLU A 212 12.79 -7.60 10.65
C GLU A 212 11.71 -7.98 11.67
N ALA A 213 10.44 -7.99 11.25
CA ALA A 213 9.33 -8.43 12.09
C ALA A 213 9.48 -9.89 12.55
N ARG A 214 9.91 -10.78 11.64
CA ARG A 214 10.13 -12.20 11.96
C ARG A 214 11.16 -12.39 13.07
N LEU A 215 12.26 -11.64 13.05
CA LEU A 215 13.30 -11.72 14.10
C LEU A 215 12.71 -11.33 15.46
N ILE A 216 11.99 -10.21 15.53
CA ILE A 216 11.36 -9.73 16.77
C ILE A 216 10.32 -10.74 17.27
N ILE A 217 9.53 -11.33 16.37
CA ILE A 217 8.56 -12.37 16.74
C ILE A 217 9.28 -13.58 17.35
N GLY A 218 10.40 -14.02 16.78
CA GLY A 218 11.20 -15.11 17.33
C GLY A 218 11.76 -14.82 18.72
N GLU A 219 12.17 -13.58 18.97
CA GLU A 219 12.65 -13.14 20.28
C GLU A 219 11.53 -13.05 21.33
N VAL A 220 10.34 -12.58 20.95
CA VAL A 220 9.24 -12.30 21.88
C VAL A 220 8.35 -13.53 22.12
N TYR A 221 8.05 -14.29 21.07
CA TYR A 221 7.07 -15.39 21.09
C TYR A 221 7.71 -16.78 20.90
N GLY A 222 8.99 -16.83 20.52
CA GLY A 222 9.73 -18.07 20.29
C GLY A 222 9.66 -18.58 18.84
N GLU A 223 10.39 -19.68 18.61
CA GLU A 223 10.64 -20.22 17.27
C GLU A 223 9.37 -20.73 16.57
N ALA A 224 8.42 -21.28 17.31
CA ALA A 224 7.17 -21.79 16.76
C ALA A 224 6.40 -20.69 16.02
N GLU A 225 6.20 -19.53 16.67
CA GLU A 225 5.47 -18.42 16.06
C GLU A 225 6.26 -17.68 14.99
N MET A 226 7.59 -17.64 15.13
CA MET A 226 8.47 -17.15 14.07
C MET A 226 8.33 -17.96 12.78
N ASN A 227 8.19 -19.28 12.91
CA ASN A 227 8.05 -20.20 11.78
C ASN A 227 6.64 -20.15 11.19
N ALA A 228 5.59 -20.08 12.03
CA ALA A 228 4.22 -19.87 11.58
C ALA A 228 4.08 -18.56 10.78
N PHE A 229 4.61 -17.45 11.31
CA PHE A 229 4.62 -16.15 10.63
C PHE A 229 5.33 -16.22 9.27
N GLY A 230 6.48 -16.90 9.18
CA GLY A 230 7.21 -17.08 7.93
C GLY A 230 6.45 -17.93 6.90
N ALA A 231 5.78 -18.99 7.36
CA ALA A 231 4.97 -19.85 6.51
C ALA A 231 3.77 -19.08 5.92
N ASP A 232 3.07 -18.28 6.72
CA ASP A 232 1.93 -17.47 6.29
C ASP A 232 2.28 -16.44 5.21
N LEU A 233 3.52 -15.91 5.24
CA LEU A 233 3.99 -14.91 4.28
C LEU A 233 4.58 -15.50 3.00
N THR A 234 5.00 -16.77 3.02
CA THR A 234 5.67 -17.40 1.88
C THR A 234 4.86 -17.31 0.58
N PRO A 235 3.54 -17.59 0.57
CA PRO A 235 2.74 -17.49 -0.65
C PRO A 235 2.77 -16.09 -1.28
N ALA A 236 2.73 -15.04 -0.45
CA ALA A 236 2.68 -13.65 -0.92
C ALA A 236 3.96 -13.24 -1.68
N PHE A 237 5.13 -13.77 -1.30
CA PHE A 237 6.41 -13.39 -1.91
C PHE A 237 6.86 -14.33 -3.05
N THR A 238 6.06 -15.31 -3.45
CA THR A 238 6.43 -16.29 -4.49
C THR A 238 6.87 -15.64 -5.79
N ALA A 239 6.15 -14.60 -6.25
CA ALA A 239 6.48 -13.88 -7.49
C ALA A 239 7.85 -13.17 -7.40
N LEU A 240 8.12 -12.49 -6.29
CA LEU A 240 9.41 -11.84 -6.04
C LEU A 240 10.56 -12.86 -5.97
N MET A 241 10.33 -14.01 -5.34
CA MET A 241 11.33 -15.08 -5.24
C MET A 241 11.66 -15.68 -6.61
N ALA A 242 10.64 -15.91 -7.45
CA ALA A 242 10.84 -16.38 -8.82
C ALA A 242 11.59 -15.36 -9.69
N HIS A 243 11.34 -14.06 -9.50
CA HIS A 243 12.06 -13.00 -10.19
C HIS A 243 13.55 -12.98 -9.82
N LYS A 244 13.86 -13.00 -8.52
CA LYS A 244 15.25 -13.03 -8.04
C LYS A 244 16.01 -14.27 -8.52
N ALA A 245 15.36 -15.43 -8.56
CA ALA A 245 15.96 -16.65 -9.08
C ALA A 245 16.36 -16.55 -10.57
N LYS A 246 15.58 -15.80 -11.38
CA LYS A 246 15.91 -15.55 -12.80
C LYS A 246 17.07 -14.56 -12.98
N GLN A 247 17.20 -13.59 -12.07
CA GLN A 247 18.33 -12.65 -12.10
C GLN A 247 19.64 -13.30 -11.64
N GLU A 248 19.57 -14.31 -10.78
CA GLU A 248 20.73 -15.07 -10.29
C GLU A 248 21.17 -16.22 -11.22
N GLU A 249 20.43 -16.50 -12.31
CA GLU A 249 20.83 -17.51 -13.29
C GLU A 249 22.09 -17.03 -14.04
N PRO A 250 23.25 -17.69 -13.88
CA PRO A 250 24.50 -17.21 -14.44
C PRO A 250 24.41 -17.17 -15.96
N ALA A 251 24.82 -16.04 -16.54
CA ALA A 251 24.98 -15.90 -17.99
C ALA A 251 25.72 -17.13 -18.54
N PRO A 252 25.25 -17.74 -19.65
CA PRO A 252 25.84 -18.96 -20.18
C PRO A 252 27.34 -18.73 -20.40
N ALA A 253 28.14 -19.57 -19.73
CA ALA A 253 29.59 -19.53 -19.78
C ALA A 253 30.07 -19.41 -21.23
N GLY A 254 30.96 -18.45 -21.45
CA GLY A 254 31.33 -17.94 -22.76
C GLY A 254 31.76 -19.01 -23.76
N GLN A 255 31.38 -18.74 -25.01
CA GLN A 255 32.21 -19.10 -26.16
C GLN A 255 33.62 -18.52 -25.94
N PRO A 256 34.70 -19.27 -26.26
CA PRO A 256 36.06 -18.81 -26.07
C PRO A 256 36.34 -17.61 -26.98
N THR A 257 36.56 -16.45 -26.37
CA THR A 257 37.02 -15.24 -27.02
C THR A 257 38.40 -15.50 -27.63
N ALA A 258 38.48 -15.40 -28.96
CA ALA A 258 39.72 -15.51 -29.70
C ALA A 258 40.74 -14.48 -29.20
N GLN A 259 41.97 -14.96 -29.00
CA GLN A 259 43.13 -14.18 -28.58
C GLN A 259 43.39 -13.03 -29.57
N THR A 260 43.25 -11.79 -29.11
CA THR A 260 43.76 -10.61 -29.81
C THR A 260 45.28 -10.57 -29.68
N GLN A 261 45.96 -10.77 -30.80
CA GLN A 261 47.41 -10.58 -30.94
C GLN A 261 47.81 -9.17 -30.54
N VAL A 262 48.81 -9.07 -29.65
CA VAL A 262 49.43 -7.83 -29.22
C VAL A 262 50.39 -7.39 -30.32
N ALA A 263 50.05 -6.28 -31.00
CA ALA A 263 50.95 -5.63 -31.95
C ALA A 263 51.92 -4.72 -31.20
N ASP A 264 53.20 -4.97 -31.47
CA ASP A 264 54.41 -4.33 -30.98
C ASP A 264 54.43 -2.81 -31.27
N LEU A 265 54.69 -1.99 -30.25
CA LEU A 265 54.86 -0.53 -30.36
C LEU A 265 56.33 -0.17 -30.12
N PRO A 266 56.97 0.66 -30.97
CA PRO A 266 58.40 0.97 -30.87
C PRO A 266 58.73 1.94 -29.72
N PRO A 267 59.97 1.92 -29.22
CA PRO A 267 60.38 2.64 -28.01
C PRO A 267 60.54 4.16 -28.22
N THR A 268 59.98 4.89 -27.26
CA THR A 268 60.00 6.34 -27.11
C THR A 268 61.42 6.88 -26.87
N GLN A 269 61.84 7.89 -27.63
CA GLN A 269 63.09 8.62 -27.40
C GLN A 269 63.00 9.54 -26.16
N PRO A 270 64.08 9.66 -25.37
CA PRO A 270 64.12 10.57 -24.22
C PRO A 270 64.42 12.03 -24.64
N LEU A 271 63.67 12.97 -24.04
CA LEU A 271 63.85 14.42 -24.16
C LEU A 271 65.12 14.91 -23.43
N PRO A 272 65.80 15.96 -23.93
CA PRO A 272 66.97 16.55 -23.27
C PRO A 272 66.61 17.46 -22.07
N PRO A 273 67.55 17.65 -21.13
CA PRO A 273 67.34 18.40 -19.89
C PRO A 273 67.31 19.92 -20.13
N GLN A 274 66.34 20.59 -19.50
CA GLN A 274 66.25 22.05 -19.45
C GLN A 274 67.12 22.61 -18.33
N THR A 275 67.99 23.55 -18.67
CA THR A 275 68.81 24.37 -17.76
C THR A 275 67.95 25.42 -17.05
N PRO A 276 68.19 25.74 -15.76
CA PRO A 276 67.44 26.77 -15.05
C PRO A 276 68.03 28.16 -15.35
N ALA A 277 67.18 29.08 -15.80
CA ALA A 277 67.52 30.51 -15.90
C ALA A 277 67.10 31.24 -14.61
N GLN A 278 68.08 31.91 -14.03
CA GLN A 278 67.98 32.78 -12.86
C GLN A 278 67.24 34.09 -13.18
N ALA A 279 66.44 34.57 -12.23
CA ALA A 279 66.41 35.95 -11.75
C ALA A 279 65.59 36.01 -10.46
#